data_AF-A0A4U5QQZ4-F1
#
_entry.id   AF-A0A4U5QQZ4-F1
#
_cell.length_a   1.000
_cell.length_b   1.000
_cell.length_c   1.000
_cell.angle_alpha   90.00
_cell.angle_beta   90.00
_cell.angle_gamma   90.00
#
_symmetry.space_group_name_H-M   'P 1'
#
loop_
_entity.id
_entity.type
_entity.pdbx_description
1 polymer ?
#
loop_
_entity_poly.entity_id
_entity_poly.type
_entity_poly.pdbx_seq_one_letter_code
_entity_poly.pdbx_strand_id
1 'polypeptide(L)'
;MPWLALPFGDGRKQLLSRKFKIQGIPAAVAIGPSGRTITKEARMHLTAYGADAFPFTEEHLKQLEEEIEEKAKGWPEKVKHELHTEHELIRAKRKAYICKGCRETGYSWSFYCKQCDFDLHPKCALKDDEDTGSEKGKEGWVCDGDVCRRA
;
A
#
# COMPACT_ATOMS: atom_id res chain seq x y z
N MET A 1 -16.41 7.41 -10.55
CA MET A 1 -15.68 7.58 -9.28
C MET A 1 -16.70 7.78 -8.18
N PRO A 2 -16.90 6.83 -7.26
CA PRO A 2 -17.96 6.88 -6.24
C PRO A 2 -17.55 7.72 -5.00
N TRP A 3 -16.85 8.84 -5.18
CA TRP A 3 -16.44 9.70 -4.06
C TRP A 3 -16.69 11.18 -4.34
N LEU A 4 -16.84 11.94 -3.26
CA LEU A 4 -16.98 13.39 -3.31
C LEU A 4 -15.66 14.05 -3.73
N ALA A 5 -15.76 15.15 -4.48
CA ALA A 5 -14.61 15.94 -4.89
C ALA A 5 -14.85 17.42 -4.60
N LEU A 6 -13.77 18.13 -4.29
CA LEU A 6 -13.81 19.59 -4.32
C LEU A 6 -14.03 20.07 -5.77
N PRO A 7 -14.89 21.08 -5.99
CA PRO A 7 -15.06 21.69 -7.29
C PRO A 7 -13.71 22.07 -7.94
N PHE A 8 -13.70 22.11 -9.27
CA PHE A 8 -12.54 22.59 -10.00
C PHE A 8 -12.26 24.06 -9.63
N GLY A 9 -10.99 24.41 -9.44
CA GLY A 9 -10.59 25.76 -9.01
C GLY A 9 -10.86 26.12 -7.54
N ASP A 10 -11.44 25.23 -6.72
CA ASP A 10 -11.73 25.53 -5.32
C ASP A 10 -10.45 25.89 -4.53
N GLY A 11 -10.40 27.12 -3.99
CA GLY A 11 -9.26 27.65 -3.25
C GLY A 11 -8.91 26.89 -1.97
N ARG A 12 -9.85 26.10 -1.42
CA ARG A 12 -9.60 25.24 -0.25
C ARG A 12 -8.52 24.19 -0.55
N LYS A 13 -8.29 23.81 -1.81
CA LYS A 13 -7.22 22.87 -2.20
C LYS A 13 -5.85 23.33 -1.68
N GLN A 14 -5.49 24.60 -1.90
CA GLN A 14 -4.19 25.13 -1.45
C GLN A 14 -4.10 25.20 0.07
N LEU A 15 -5.20 25.57 0.74
CA LEU A 15 -5.27 25.61 2.20
C LEU A 15 -5.10 24.22 2.81
N LEU A 16 -5.74 23.20 2.24
CA LEU A 16 -5.62 21.81 2.67
C LEU A 16 -4.21 21.27 2.43
N SER A 17 -3.62 21.52 1.25
CA SER A 17 -2.23 21.12 0.96
C SER A 17 -1.26 21.70 2.00
N ARG A 18 -1.41 22.99 2.37
CA ARG A 18 -0.58 23.62 3.41
C ARG A 18 -0.85 23.04 4.80
N LYS A 19 -2.13 22.90 5.19
CA LYS A 19 -2.55 22.38 6.50
C LYS A 19 -2.00 20.97 6.74
N PHE A 20 -2.07 20.11 5.72
CA PHE A 20 -1.59 18.74 5.81
C PHE A 20 -0.14 18.57 5.38
N LYS A 21 0.55 19.64 4.99
CA LYS A 21 1.94 19.63 4.53
C LYS A 21 2.16 18.63 3.37
N ILE A 22 1.22 18.60 2.42
CA ILE A 22 1.32 17.74 1.24
C ILE A 22 2.39 18.31 0.32
N GLN A 23 3.54 17.61 0.23
CA GLN A 23 4.68 18.03 -0.60
C GLN A 23 4.67 17.42 -2.01
N GLY A 24 3.87 16.39 -2.24
CA GLY A 24 3.78 15.70 -3.53
C GLY A 24 2.52 14.83 -3.60
N ILE A 25 2.20 14.39 -4.81
CA ILE A 25 1.10 13.46 -5.09
C ILE A 25 1.66 12.12 -5.59
N PRO A 26 0.99 10.99 -5.30
CA PRO A 26 -0.25 10.86 -4.53
C PRO A 26 -0.05 11.02 -3.00
N ALA A 27 -1.05 11.57 -2.31
CA ALA A 27 -1.09 11.69 -0.85
C ALA A 27 -2.51 11.39 -0.33
N ALA A 28 -2.60 10.80 0.86
CA ALA A 28 -3.87 10.46 1.50
C ALA A 28 -3.80 10.77 3.00
N VAL A 29 -4.84 11.43 3.51
CA VAL A 29 -4.98 11.80 4.92
C VAL A 29 -6.25 11.15 5.46
N ALA A 30 -6.13 10.39 6.54
CA ALA A 30 -7.28 9.81 7.23
C ALA A 30 -7.84 10.81 8.25
N ILE A 31 -9.13 11.11 8.14
CA ILE A 31 -9.87 11.98 9.07
C ILE A 31 -10.96 11.12 9.72
N GLY A 32 -11.02 11.13 11.05
CA GLY A 32 -12.01 10.35 11.79
C GLY A 32 -13.39 11.03 11.81
N PRO A 33 -14.42 10.32 12.32
CA PRO A 33 -15.78 10.84 12.40
C PRO A 33 -15.93 12.16 13.18
N SER A 34 -15.01 12.42 14.12
CA SER A 34 -14.95 13.67 14.88
C SER A 34 -14.37 14.86 14.11
N GLY A 35 -13.97 14.68 12.84
CA GLY A 35 -13.28 15.68 12.03
C GLY A 35 -11.80 15.86 12.39
N ARG A 36 -11.28 15.09 13.35
CA ARG A 36 -9.86 15.09 13.73
C ARG A 36 -9.04 14.22 12.79
N THR A 37 -7.80 14.61 12.54
CA THR A 37 -6.85 13.83 11.74
C THR A 37 -6.42 12.59 12.53
N ILE A 38 -6.57 11.42 11.91
CA ILE A 38 -6.05 10.15 12.44
C ILE A 38 -4.59 10.02 12.02
N THR A 39 -4.31 10.06 10.71
CA THR A 39 -2.94 10.01 10.19
C THR A 39 -2.83 10.80 8.88
N LYS A 40 -1.64 11.37 8.64
CA LYS A 40 -1.27 12.01 7.35
C LYS A 40 -0.54 11.03 6.42
N GLU A 41 -0.19 9.86 6.92
CA GLU A 41 0.58 8.83 6.22
C GLU A 41 -0.33 7.70 5.71
N ALA A 42 -1.63 7.94 5.56
CA ALA A 42 -2.59 6.90 5.16
C ALA A 42 -2.19 6.24 3.83
N ARG A 43 -1.59 6.99 2.90
CA ARG A 43 -1.05 6.44 1.65
C ARG A 43 -0.02 5.33 1.89
N MET A 44 0.88 5.53 2.85
CA MET A 44 1.92 4.55 3.18
C MET A 44 1.27 3.28 3.73
N HIS A 45 0.38 3.42 4.71
CA HIS A 45 -0.29 2.28 5.32
C HIS A 45 -1.15 1.50 4.32
N LEU A 46 -1.91 2.20 3.45
CA LEU A 46 -2.69 1.57 2.38
C LEU A 46 -1.80 0.81 1.39
N THR A 47 -0.61 1.31 1.08
CA THR A 47 0.29 0.61 0.16
C THR A 47 0.94 -0.60 0.84
N ALA A 48 1.22 -0.52 2.13
CA ALA A 48 1.86 -1.59 2.90
C ALA A 48 0.90 -2.73 3.26
N TYR A 49 -0.32 -2.38 3.70
CA TYR A 49 -1.27 -3.31 4.31
C TYR A 49 -2.62 -3.37 3.57
N GLY A 50 -2.79 -2.62 2.47
CA GLY A 50 -4.06 -2.59 1.74
C GLY A 50 -5.22 -2.08 2.59
N ALA A 51 -6.38 -2.72 2.47
CA ALA A 51 -7.57 -2.39 3.23
C ALA A 51 -7.42 -2.68 4.74
N ASP A 52 -6.56 -3.63 5.10
CA ASP A 52 -6.32 -4.02 6.49
C ASP A 52 -5.68 -2.89 7.29
N ALA A 53 -5.11 -1.86 6.63
CA ALA A 53 -4.60 -0.67 7.31
C ALA A 53 -5.67 0.07 8.13
N PHE A 54 -6.95 -0.05 7.78
CA PHE A 54 -8.06 0.54 8.55
C PHE A 54 -8.21 -0.20 9.90
N PRO A 55 -8.37 0.51 11.04
CA PRO A 55 -8.76 1.92 11.21
C PRO A 55 -7.61 2.93 11.31
N PHE A 56 -6.39 2.59 10.91
CA PHE A 56 -5.19 3.44 10.99
C PHE A 56 -4.85 3.91 12.42
N THR A 57 -5.31 3.17 13.44
CA THR A 57 -4.88 3.41 14.82
C THR A 57 -3.45 2.93 15.00
N GLU A 58 -2.70 3.59 15.87
CA GLU A 58 -1.29 3.20 16.12
C GLU A 58 -1.18 1.75 16.62
N GLU A 59 -2.12 1.31 17.46
CA GLU A 59 -2.17 -0.07 17.97
C GLU A 59 -2.39 -1.09 16.85
N HIS A 60 -3.35 -0.84 15.96
CA HIS A 60 -3.65 -1.73 14.84
C HIS A 60 -2.49 -1.80 13.84
N LEU A 61 -1.86 -0.67 13.54
CA LEU A 61 -0.72 -0.60 12.65
C LEU A 61 0.50 -1.35 13.22
N LYS A 62 0.70 -1.31 14.54
CA LYS A 62 1.75 -2.10 15.21
C LYS A 62 1.47 -3.60 15.11
N GLN A 63 0.22 -4.03 15.31
CA GLN A 63 -0.16 -5.44 15.14
C GLN A 63 0.14 -5.95 13.73
N LEU A 64 -0.23 -5.18 12.70
CA LEU A 64 0.09 -5.52 11.31
C LEU A 64 1.60 -5.56 11.04
N GLU A 65 2.37 -4.65 11.63
CA GLU A 65 3.83 -4.66 11.52
C GLU A 65 4.42 -5.93 12.16
N GLU A 66 3.98 -6.28 13.37
CA GLU A 66 4.40 -7.50 14.08
C GLU A 66 4.03 -8.77 13.28
N GLU A 67 2.83 -8.86 12.73
CA GLU A 67 2.42 -9.99 11.88
C GLU A 67 3.31 -10.14 10.64
N ILE A 68 3.66 -9.02 10.00
CA ILE A 68 4.59 -9.04 8.86
C ILE A 68 6.00 -9.45 9.32
N GLU A 69 6.44 -9.01 10.49
CA GLU A 69 7.74 -9.43 11.04
C GLU A 69 7.78 -10.93 11.35
N GLU A 70 6.72 -11.49 11.92
CA GLU A 70 6.61 -12.94 12.15
C GLU A 70 6.62 -13.71 10.83
N LYS A 71 5.86 -13.26 9.82
CA LYS A 71 5.92 -13.83 8.46
C LYS A 71 7.32 -13.73 7.87
N ALA A 72 7.99 -12.59 8.07
CA ALA A 72 9.32 -12.35 7.55
C ALA A 72 10.34 -13.33 8.11
N LYS A 73 10.21 -13.82 9.35
CA LYS A 73 11.10 -14.84 9.93
C LYS A 73 11.12 -16.13 9.10
N GLY A 74 10.01 -16.48 8.45
CA GLY A 74 9.91 -17.66 7.57
C GLY A 74 10.50 -17.47 6.18
N TRP A 75 10.78 -16.24 5.76
CA TRP A 75 11.34 -15.97 4.43
C TRP A 75 12.84 -16.28 4.36
N PRO A 76 13.35 -16.71 3.19
CA PRO A 76 14.78 -16.87 2.99
C PRO A 76 15.53 -15.54 3.15
N GLU A 77 16.77 -15.59 3.66
CA GLU A 77 17.62 -14.40 3.74
C GLU A 77 18.11 -13.93 2.36
N LYS A 78 18.26 -14.87 1.42
CA LYS A 78 18.73 -14.63 0.06
C LYS A 78 17.87 -15.37 -0.96
N VAL A 79 17.52 -14.70 -2.05
CA VAL A 79 16.71 -15.26 -3.14
C VAL A 79 17.39 -15.00 -4.48
N LYS A 80 17.40 -16.03 -5.34
CA LYS A 80 17.71 -15.88 -6.76
C LYS A 80 16.41 -15.68 -7.52
N HIS A 81 16.33 -14.60 -8.31
CA HIS A 81 15.13 -14.26 -9.03
C HIS A 81 15.41 -14.21 -10.54
N GLU A 82 14.45 -14.64 -11.37
CA GLU A 82 14.62 -14.73 -12.83
C GLU A 82 14.87 -13.36 -13.48
N LEU A 83 14.26 -12.30 -12.93
CA LEU A 83 14.49 -10.92 -13.38
C LEU A 83 15.86 -10.35 -12.95
N HIS A 84 16.58 -11.05 -12.07
CA HIS A 84 17.89 -10.62 -11.56
C HIS A 84 18.73 -11.83 -11.16
N THR A 85 19.26 -12.54 -12.16
CA THR A 85 20.01 -13.79 -11.97
C THR A 85 21.49 -13.58 -11.62
N GLU A 86 22.04 -12.41 -11.94
CA GLU A 86 23.45 -12.07 -11.71
C GLU A 86 23.80 -12.02 -10.22
N HIS A 87 22.90 -11.49 -9.39
CA HIS A 87 23.12 -11.32 -7.95
C HIS A 87 21.95 -11.85 -7.13
N GLU A 88 22.28 -12.39 -5.96
CA GLU A 88 21.28 -12.78 -4.97
C GLU A 88 20.68 -11.54 -4.30
N LEU A 89 19.36 -11.51 -4.20
CA LEU A 89 18.62 -10.48 -3.50
C LEU A 89 18.60 -10.79 -2.01
N ILE A 90 18.94 -9.82 -1.18
CA ILE A 90 18.99 -9.95 0.28
C ILE A 90 17.69 -9.44 0.88
N ARG A 91 17.12 -10.17 1.84
CA ARG A 91 15.96 -9.70 2.60
C ARG A 91 16.37 -8.54 3.52
N ALA A 92 15.76 -7.38 3.37
CA ALA A 92 16.01 -6.24 4.25
C ALA A 92 14.78 -5.35 4.45
N LYS A 93 14.84 -4.53 5.50
CA LYS A 93 13.83 -3.49 5.74
C LYS A 93 14.11 -2.24 4.91
N ARG A 94 13.09 -1.73 4.23
CA ARG A 94 13.12 -0.52 3.41
C ARG A 94 11.91 0.34 3.73
N LYS A 95 12.14 1.65 3.90
CA LYS A 95 11.06 2.61 4.19
C LYS A 95 10.13 2.80 2.99
N ALA A 96 10.65 2.81 1.78
CA ALA A 96 9.90 2.83 0.54
C ALA A 96 10.83 2.36 -0.59
N TYR A 97 10.29 1.62 -1.54
CA TYR A 97 11.02 1.19 -2.74
C TYR A 97 10.05 0.99 -3.90
N ILE A 98 10.57 0.88 -5.12
CA ILE A 98 9.77 0.52 -6.30
C ILE A 98 10.13 -0.90 -6.67
N CYS A 99 9.16 -1.80 -6.60
CA CYS A 99 9.35 -3.19 -7.01
C CYS A 99 9.60 -3.26 -8.51
N LYS A 100 10.73 -3.83 -8.93
CA LYS A 100 11.07 -3.96 -10.35
C LYS A 100 10.23 -5.01 -11.09
N GLY A 101 9.57 -5.91 -10.35
CA GLY A 101 8.64 -6.91 -10.89
C GLY A 101 7.28 -6.31 -11.28
N CYS A 102 6.51 -5.83 -10.30
CA CYS A 102 5.16 -5.29 -10.54
C CYS A 102 5.11 -3.77 -10.79
N ARG A 103 6.23 -3.04 -10.62
CA ARG A 103 6.34 -1.57 -10.76
C ARG A 103 5.52 -0.76 -9.75
N GLU A 104 5.04 -1.39 -8.68
CA GLU A 104 4.35 -0.72 -7.58
C GLU A 104 5.32 -0.33 -6.46
N THR A 105 4.90 0.63 -5.63
CA THR A 105 5.66 1.00 -4.43
C THR A 105 5.53 -0.11 -3.37
N GLY A 106 6.63 -0.47 -2.72
CA GLY A 106 6.65 -1.34 -1.55
C GLY A 106 7.12 -0.62 -0.30
N TYR A 107 6.76 -1.20 0.84
CA TYR A 107 7.08 -0.74 2.18
C TYR A 107 7.56 -1.93 3.02
N SER A 108 8.07 -1.63 4.22
CA SER A 108 8.55 -2.59 5.23
C SER A 108 9.67 -3.51 4.77
N TRP A 109 9.39 -4.62 4.10
CA TRP A 109 10.36 -5.63 3.69
C TRP A 109 10.52 -5.67 2.17
N SER A 110 11.75 -5.89 1.71
CA SER A 110 12.10 -6.08 0.31
C SER A 110 13.17 -7.15 0.15
N PHE A 111 13.19 -7.80 -1.00
CA PHE A 111 14.39 -8.49 -1.50
C PHE A 111 15.17 -7.52 -2.37
N TYR A 112 16.35 -7.09 -1.90
CA TYR A 112 17.12 -6.03 -2.55
C TYR A 112 18.54 -6.47 -2.94
N CYS A 113 19.03 -6.00 -4.09
CA CYS A 113 20.43 -6.08 -4.49
C CYS A 113 21.10 -4.73 -4.27
N LYS A 114 22.13 -4.67 -3.40
CA LYS A 114 22.90 -3.44 -3.16
C LYS A 114 23.71 -2.98 -4.38
N GLN A 115 24.12 -3.92 -5.24
CA GLN A 115 24.97 -3.61 -6.39
C GLN A 115 24.19 -2.97 -7.53
N CYS A 116 22.94 -3.40 -7.74
CA CYS A 116 22.11 -2.98 -8.87
C CYS A 116 20.95 -2.05 -8.49
N ASP A 117 20.81 -1.73 -7.20
CA ASP A 117 19.65 -1.00 -6.64
C ASP A 117 18.32 -1.59 -7.14
N PHE A 118 18.22 -2.92 -7.03
CA PHE A 118 17.11 -3.71 -7.51
C PHE A 118 16.30 -4.20 -6.32
N ASP A 119 15.08 -3.70 -6.13
CA ASP A 119 14.16 -4.12 -5.07
C ASP A 119 12.99 -4.93 -5.66
N LEU A 120 12.58 -5.98 -4.96
CA LEU A 120 11.33 -6.71 -5.18
C LEU A 120 10.51 -6.77 -3.89
N HIS A 121 9.18 -6.78 -4.03
CA HIS A 121 8.32 -7.18 -2.94
C HIS A 121 8.59 -8.63 -2.53
N PRO A 122 8.36 -9.00 -1.26
CA PRO A 122 8.44 -10.38 -0.80
C PRO A 122 7.62 -11.34 -1.68
N LYS A 123 6.34 -10.98 -1.96
CA LYS A 123 5.46 -11.74 -2.86
C LYS A 123 6.03 -11.92 -4.27
N CYS A 124 6.64 -10.86 -4.84
CA CYS A 124 7.20 -10.91 -6.18
C CYS A 124 8.47 -11.76 -6.24
N ALA A 125 9.26 -11.78 -5.16
CA ALA A 125 10.50 -12.54 -5.10
C ALA A 125 10.28 -14.04 -4.85
N LEU A 126 9.26 -14.38 -4.06
CA LEU A 126 8.99 -15.77 -3.64
C LEU A 126 8.08 -16.54 -4.60
N LYS A 127 7.51 -15.87 -5.63
CA LYS A 127 6.55 -16.47 -6.58
C LYS A 127 5.41 -17.20 -5.88
N ASP A 128 4.80 -16.57 -4.89
CA ASP A 128 3.48 -17.00 -4.47
C ASP A 128 2.54 -16.64 -5.64
N ASP A 129 2.09 -17.65 -6.40
CA ASP A 129 1.13 -17.52 -7.50
C ASP A 129 -0.25 -17.07 -6.97
N GLU A 130 -0.33 -15.83 -6.51
CA GLU A 130 -1.57 -15.06 -6.49
C GLU A 130 -1.42 -13.83 -7.39
N ASP A 131 -1.11 -14.09 -8.67
CA ASP A 131 -1.66 -13.29 -9.75
C ASP A 131 -3.16 -13.60 -9.83
N THR A 132 -3.93 -12.99 -8.94
CA THR A 132 -5.19 -12.42 -9.43
C THR A 132 -4.88 -10.97 -9.72
N GLY A 133 -4.59 -10.72 -10.99
CA GLY A 133 -4.78 -9.41 -11.58
C GLY A 133 -6.17 -8.86 -11.23
N SER A 134 -6.38 -7.61 -11.59
CA SER A 134 -7.70 -7.01 -11.60
C SER A 134 -8.74 -7.89 -12.33
N GLU A 135 -9.40 -8.78 -11.61
CA GLU A 135 -10.68 -9.36 -11.97
C GLU A 135 -11.71 -8.87 -10.96
N LYS A 136 -12.61 -8.07 -11.51
CA LYS A 136 -13.87 -7.65 -10.93
C LYS A 136 -14.48 -8.79 -10.12
N GLY A 137 -14.57 -8.61 -8.80
CA GLY A 137 -15.61 -9.29 -8.04
C GLY A 137 -16.95 -8.94 -8.68
N LYS A 138 -17.50 -9.85 -9.49
CA LYS A 138 -18.94 -9.91 -9.73
C LYS A 138 -19.58 -10.47 -8.48
N GLU A 139 -19.54 -9.71 -7.39
CA GLU A 139 -20.64 -9.77 -6.44
C GLU A 139 -21.76 -8.97 -7.10
N GLY A 140 -22.83 -9.66 -7.50
CA GLY A 140 -23.99 -9.00 -8.09
C GLY A 140 -24.62 -8.10 -7.04
N TRP A 141 -24.28 -6.82 -7.03
CA TRP A 141 -25.01 -5.82 -6.28
C TRP A 141 -26.13 -5.32 -7.19
N VAL A 142 -27.38 -5.53 -6.79
CA VAL A 142 -28.53 -4.89 -7.43
C VAL A 142 -28.75 -3.59 -6.69
N CYS A 143 -28.62 -2.48 -7.42
CA CYS A 143 -28.87 -1.14 -6.90
C CYS A 143 -30.14 -0.61 -7.55
N ASP A 144 -31.08 -0.16 -6.71
CA ASP A 144 -32.30 0.51 -7.14
C ASP A 144 -32.29 1.90 -6.47
N GLY A 145 -31.87 2.92 -7.24
CA GLY A 145 -31.58 4.26 -6.70
C GLY A 145 -30.39 4.26 -5.73
N ASP A 146 -30.57 4.87 -4.56
CA ASP A 146 -29.52 5.08 -3.55
C ASP A 146 -29.32 3.89 -2.58
N VAL A 147 -29.95 2.74 -2.83
CA VAL A 147 -29.85 1.55 -1.97
C VAL A 147 -29.36 0.37 -2.78
N CYS A 148 -28.22 -0.19 -2.37
CA CYS A 148 -27.66 -1.41 -2.96
C CYS A 148 -27.80 -2.57 -1.97
N ARG A 149 -28.21 -3.74 -2.49
CA ARG A 149 -28.20 -5.01 -1.75
C ARG A 149 -27.43 -6.05 -2.56
N ARG A 150 -26.82 -7.00 -1.86
CA ARG A 150 -26.30 -8.21 -2.50
C ARG A 150 -27.48 -8.97 -3.12
N ALA A 151 -27.33 -9.36 -4.38
CA ALA A 151 -28.22 -10.32 -5.05
C ALA A 151 -28.21 -11.65 -4.32
#